data_AF-A0AAV7T9B5-F1
#
_entry.id   AF-A0AAV7T9B5-F1
#
_cell.length_a   1.000
_cell.length_b   1.000
_cell.length_c   1.000
_cell.angle_alpha   90.00
_cell.angle_beta   90.00
_cell.angle_gamma   90.00
#
_symmetry.space_group_name_H-M   'P 1'
#
loop_
_entity.id
_entity.type
_entity.pdbx_description
1 polymer ?
#
loop_
_entity_poly.entity_id
_entity_poly.type
_entity_poly.pdbx_seq_one_letter_code
_entity_poly.pdbx_strand_id
1 'polypeptide(L)'
;MPEDLQSVKKYLSADLKEVHKDLDEAVQECKDDERIDEIEWMQQEIIYLQVQPIELQNQAEDLENRSRRKNIHVGSPHIRGGNESYVKALFSFILGETAPPTVKHDRLHSVDLPHQPPSHLQIS
;
A
#
# COMPACT_ATOMS: atom_id res chain seq x y z
N MET A 1 -65.09 -34.48 28.47
CA MET A 1 -64.75 -33.15 29.00
C MET A 1 -63.35 -33.08 29.64
N PRO A 2 -62.94 -33.93 30.62
CA PRO A 2 -61.56 -33.91 31.14
C PRO A 2 -60.52 -34.52 30.16
N GLU A 3 -60.95 -35.54 29.40
CA GLU A 3 -60.11 -36.27 28.43
C GLU A 3 -59.76 -35.39 27.22
N ASP A 4 -60.69 -34.53 26.79
CA ASP A 4 -60.50 -33.59 25.69
C ASP A 4 -59.44 -32.53 26.03
N LEU A 5 -59.44 -32.03 27.28
CA LEU A 5 -58.43 -31.09 27.80
C LEU A 5 -57.03 -31.71 27.89
N GLN A 6 -56.94 -32.99 28.31
CA GLN A 6 -55.66 -33.70 28.33
C GLN A 6 -55.13 -33.95 26.91
N SER A 7 -56.01 -34.23 25.95
CA SER A 7 -55.65 -34.41 24.55
C SER A 7 -55.12 -33.11 23.95
N VAL A 8 -55.83 -32.00 24.10
CA VAL A 8 -55.40 -30.67 23.64
C VAL A 8 -54.06 -30.27 24.26
N LYS A 9 -53.85 -30.54 25.55
CA LYS A 9 -52.57 -30.27 26.21
C LYS A 9 -51.42 -31.10 25.63
N LYS A 10 -51.66 -32.36 25.25
CA LYS A 10 -50.64 -33.21 24.61
C LYS A 10 -50.27 -32.71 23.22
N TYR A 11 -51.25 -32.33 22.40
CA TYR A 11 -51.01 -31.74 21.08
C TYR A 11 -50.23 -30.44 21.18
N LEU A 12 -50.69 -29.49 22.01
CA LEU A 12 -49.98 -28.23 22.22
C LEU A 12 -48.56 -28.43 22.74
N SER A 13 -48.32 -29.45 23.58
CA SER A 13 -46.97 -29.76 24.08
C SER A 13 -46.07 -30.43 23.03
N ALA A 14 -46.65 -31.12 22.05
CA ALA A 14 -45.92 -31.70 20.93
C ALA A 14 -45.53 -30.60 19.94
N ASP A 15 -46.48 -29.74 19.56
CA ASP A 15 -46.26 -28.60 18.67
C ASP A 15 -45.22 -27.64 19.26
N LEU A 16 -45.25 -27.37 20.57
CA LEU A 16 -44.23 -26.54 21.24
C LEU A 16 -42.83 -27.16 21.18
N LYS A 17 -42.73 -28.49 21.29
CA LYS A 17 -41.44 -29.18 21.20
C LYS A 17 -40.88 -29.18 19.78
N GLU A 18 -41.75 -29.29 18.79
CA GLU A 18 -41.38 -29.21 17.38
C GLU A 18 -40.88 -27.81 17.03
N VAL A 19 -41.62 -26.76 17.40
CA VAL A 19 -41.20 -25.36 17.20
C VAL A 19 -39.90 -25.04 17.93
N HIS A 20 -39.69 -25.58 19.14
CA HIS A 20 -38.43 -25.40 19.85
C HIS A 20 -37.25 -26.08 19.14
N LYS A 21 -37.46 -27.27 18.58
CA LYS A 21 -36.43 -27.99 17.84
C LYS A 21 -36.08 -27.27 16.54
N ASP A 22 -37.08 -26.82 15.78
CA ASP A 22 -36.88 -26.07 14.54
C ASP A 22 -36.14 -24.74 14.80
N LEU A 23 -36.44 -24.08 15.92
CA LEU A 23 -35.74 -22.87 16.35
C LEU A 23 -34.29 -23.16 16.77
N ASP A 24 -34.03 -24.25 17.49
CA ASP A 24 -32.67 -24.65 17.87
C ASP A 24 -31.84 -25.04 16.65
N GLU A 25 -32.42 -25.72 15.65
CA GLU A 25 -31.76 -26.04 14.38
C GLU A 25 -31.46 -24.76 13.58
N ALA A 26 -32.40 -23.82 13.48
CA ALA A 26 -32.18 -22.53 12.82
C ALA A 26 -31.16 -21.63 13.54
N VAL A 27 -31.11 -21.68 14.88
CA VAL A 27 -30.08 -21.00 15.69
C VAL A 27 -28.72 -21.65 15.51
N GLN A 28 -28.68 -22.97 15.35
CA GLN A 28 -27.43 -23.70 15.10
C GLN A 28 -26.90 -23.43 13.68
N GLU A 29 -27.76 -23.36 12.67
CA GLU A 29 -27.43 -22.98 11.29
C GLU A 29 -26.97 -21.52 11.19
N CYS A 30 -27.54 -20.61 11.99
CA CYS A 30 -27.03 -19.23 12.12
C CYS A 30 -25.67 -19.13 12.82
N LYS A 31 -25.30 -20.16 13.60
CA LYS A 31 -24.01 -20.30 14.27
C LYS A 31 -23.02 -21.15 13.48
N ASP A 32 -23.30 -21.49 12.22
CA ASP A 32 -22.30 -22.10 11.34
C ASP A 32 -21.20 -21.06 11.07
N ASP A 33 -20.25 -21.11 12.00
CA ASP A 33 -19.11 -20.25 12.29
C ASP A 33 -18.18 -20.01 11.09
N GLU A 34 -18.28 -20.84 10.05
CA GLU A 34 -17.44 -20.72 8.85
C GLU A 34 -17.54 -19.34 8.19
N ARG A 35 -18.72 -18.70 8.22
CA ARG A 35 -18.89 -17.35 7.66
C ARG A 35 -18.29 -16.26 8.53
N ILE A 36 -18.29 -16.43 9.85
CA ILE A 36 -17.69 -15.45 10.76
C ILE A 36 -16.17 -15.56 10.66
N ASP A 37 -15.62 -16.77 10.69
CA ASP A 37 -14.20 -17.04 10.52
C ASP A 37 -13.69 -16.54 9.16
N GLU A 38 -14.46 -16.74 8.08
CA GLU A 38 -14.11 -16.23 6.75
C GLU A 38 -14.16 -14.69 6.69
N ILE A 39 -15.11 -14.05 7.37
CA ILE A 39 -15.17 -12.59 7.49
C ILE A 39 -13.97 -12.06 8.29
N GLU A 40 -13.60 -12.68 9.40
CA GLU A 40 -12.44 -12.28 10.20
C GLU A 40 -11.14 -12.46 9.41
N TRP A 41 -11.00 -13.57 8.67
CA TRP A 41 -9.86 -13.79 7.77
C TRP A 41 -9.79 -12.73 6.67
N MET A 42 -10.91 -12.44 6.00
CA MET A 42 -10.97 -11.39 4.97
C MET A 42 -10.63 -10.00 5.55
N GLN A 43 -11.06 -9.69 6.78
CA GLN A 43 -10.71 -8.42 7.43
C GLN A 43 -9.21 -8.33 7.72
N GLN A 44 -8.58 -9.41 8.18
CA GLN A 44 -7.13 -9.45 8.39
C GLN A 44 -6.36 -9.30 7.08
N GLU A 45 -6.82 -9.96 6.01
CA GLU A 45 -6.22 -9.84 4.68
C GLU A 45 -6.35 -8.41 4.12
N ILE A 46 -7.50 -7.76 4.31
CA ILE A 46 -7.68 -6.35 3.94
C ILE A 46 -6.70 -5.44 4.69
N ILE A 47 -6.51 -5.64 5.99
CA ILE A 47 -5.54 -4.86 6.78
C ILE A 47 -4.12 -5.09 6.24
N TYR A 48 -3.75 -6.34 5.97
CA TYR A 48 -2.45 -6.67 5.40
C TYR A 48 -2.22 -5.98 4.05
N LEU A 49 -3.19 -6.07 3.13
CA LEU A 49 -3.13 -5.46 1.81
C LEU A 49 -3.18 -3.92 1.83
N GLN A 50 -3.68 -3.30 2.91
CA GLN A 50 -3.62 -1.84 3.09
C GLN A 50 -2.26 -1.37 3.59
N VAL A 51 -1.57 -2.17 4.41
CA VAL A 51 -0.27 -1.81 5.00
C VAL A 51 0.89 -2.12 4.05
N GLN A 52 0.82 -3.25 3.35
CA GLN A 52 1.90 -3.74 2.47
C GLN A 52 2.34 -2.69 1.40
N PRO A 53 1.45 -1.96 0.72
CA PRO A 53 1.87 -0.97 -0.27
C PRO A 53 2.69 0.17 0.32
N ILE A 54 2.34 0.61 1.54
CA ILE A 54 3.03 1.70 2.24
C ILE A 54 4.44 1.23 2.63
N GLU A 55 4.57 0.02 3.16
CA GLU A 55 5.88 -0.54 3.52
C GLU A 55 6.77 -0.73 2.29
N LEU A 56 6.23 -1.25 1.19
CA LEU A 56 6.96 -1.40 -0.07
C LEU A 56 7.36 -0.05 -0.67
N GLN A 57 6.48 0.96 -0.60
CA GLN A 57 6.78 2.31 -1.05
C GLN A 57 7.92 2.92 -0.22
N ASN A 58 7.85 2.81 1.11
CA ASN A 58 8.90 3.29 2.00
C ASN A 58 10.24 2.60 1.72
N GLN A 59 10.24 1.28 1.50
CA GLN A 59 11.46 0.54 1.14
C GLN A 59 12.02 0.97 -0.21
N ALA A 60 11.16 1.21 -1.21
CA ALA A 60 11.58 1.68 -2.52
C ALA A 60 12.22 3.07 -2.44
N GLU A 61 11.60 3.99 -1.71
CA GLU A 61 12.15 5.33 -1.47
C GLU A 61 13.49 5.26 -0.71
N ASP A 62 13.60 4.38 0.29
CA ASP A 62 14.83 4.16 1.04
C ASP A 62 15.98 3.67 0.15
N LEU A 63 15.69 2.72 -0.74
CA LEU A 63 16.65 2.18 -1.70
C LEU A 63 17.06 3.22 -2.74
N GLU A 64 16.11 3.98 -3.27
CA GLU A 64 16.36 5.07 -4.21
C GLU A 64 17.24 6.15 -3.57
N ASN A 65 16.93 6.55 -2.34
CA ASN A 65 17.73 7.49 -1.55
C ASN A 65 19.14 6.95 -1.33
N ARG A 66 19.30 5.70 -0.87
CA ARG A 66 20.62 5.07 -0.69
C ARG A 66 21.42 5.03 -1.99
N SER A 67 20.76 4.72 -3.11
CA SER A 67 21.39 4.73 -4.43
C SER A 67 21.83 6.12 -4.87
N ARG A 68 21.08 7.18 -4.51
CA ARG A 68 21.36 8.57 -4.90
C ARG A 68 22.26 9.32 -3.93
N ARG A 69 22.57 8.79 -2.73
CA ARG A 69 23.41 9.47 -1.72
C ARG A 69 24.75 9.99 -2.23
N LYS A 70 25.33 9.36 -3.26
CA LYS A 70 26.61 9.75 -3.86
C LYS A 70 26.45 10.57 -5.15
N ASN A 71 25.22 10.84 -5.58
CA ASN A 71 24.95 11.58 -6.81
C ASN A 71 24.87 13.06 -6.50
N ILE A 72 25.49 13.87 -7.36
CA ILE A 72 25.42 15.34 -7.31
C ILE A 72 24.70 15.79 -8.56
N HIS A 73 23.61 16.53 -8.38
CA HIS A 73 22.91 17.18 -9.49
C HIS A 73 23.51 18.56 -9.70
N VAL A 74 23.92 18.85 -10.94
CA VAL A 74 24.54 20.12 -11.31
C VAL A 74 23.72 20.75 -12.42
N GLY A 75 23.19 21.95 -12.18
CA GLY A 75 22.58 22.75 -13.24
C GLY A 75 23.65 23.13 -14.27
N SER A 76 23.44 22.74 -15.53
CA SER A 76 24.39 23.04 -16.61
C SER A 76 23.69 23.79 -17.73
N PRO A 77 24.23 24.94 -18.18
CA PRO A 77 23.81 25.52 -19.44
C PRO A 77 24.21 24.59 -20.60
N HIS A 78 23.55 24.70 -21.74
CA HIS A 78 23.89 23.87 -22.90
C HIS A 78 25.26 24.29 -23.46
N ILE A 79 26.34 23.59 -23.10
CA ILE A 79 27.72 23.97 -23.43
C ILE A 79 28.31 23.05 -24.51
N ARG A 80 29.01 23.64 -25.49
CA ARG A 80 29.69 22.94 -26.61
C ARG A 80 30.84 22.00 -26.22
N GLY A 81 31.21 21.90 -24.94
CA GLY A 81 32.33 21.11 -24.43
C GLY A 81 31.94 19.81 -23.72
N GLY A 82 30.63 19.51 -23.61
CA GLY A 82 30.14 18.33 -22.89
C GLY A 82 30.17 18.48 -21.37
N ASN A 83 29.46 17.57 -20.69
CA ASN A 83 29.21 17.66 -19.25
C ASN A 83 30.49 17.56 -18.41
N GLU A 84 31.46 16.76 -18.82
CA GLU A 84 32.67 16.52 -18.02
C GLU A 84 33.56 17.77 -17.93
N SER A 85 33.77 18.46 -19.04
CA SER A 85 34.54 19.70 -19.07
C SER A 85 33.89 20.80 -18.23
N TYR A 86 32.55 20.89 -18.27
CA TYR A 86 31.80 21.81 -17.43
C TYR A 86 31.98 21.51 -15.93
N VAL A 87 31.81 20.25 -15.53
CA VAL A 87 31.97 19.84 -14.12
C VAL A 87 33.38 20.14 -13.61
N LYS A 88 34.43 19.84 -14.38
CA LYS A 88 35.82 20.16 -14.00
C LYS A 88 36.05 21.67 -13.84
N ALA A 89 35.56 22.49 -14.77
CA ALA A 89 35.66 23.94 -14.68
C ALA A 89 34.91 24.50 -13.47
N LEU A 90 33.73 23.97 -13.18
CA LEU A 90 32.93 24.34 -12.01
C LEU A 90 33.67 24.03 -10.70
N PHE A 91 34.26 22.83 -10.59
CA PHE A 91 35.03 22.48 -9.40
C PHE A 91 36.28 23.35 -9.22
N SER A 92 37.05 23.62 -10.28
CA SER A 92 38.18 24.57 -10.20
C SER A 92 37.75 25.94 -9.71
N PHE A 93 36.63 26.44 -10.23
CA PHE A 93 36.10 27.74 -9.84
C PHE A 93 35.69 27.77 -8.36
N ILE A 94 34.97 26.75 -7.88
CA ILE A 94 34.51 26.66 -6.50
C ILE A 94 35.67 26.45 -5.51
N LEU A 95 36.62 25.59 -5.86
CA LEU A 95 37.75 25.26 -4.99
C LEU A 95 38.89 26.29 -5.05
N GLY A 96 38.84 27.24 -6.00
CA GLY A 96 39.90 28.23 -6.20
C GLY A 96 41.20 27.62 -6.72
N GLU A 97 41.13 26.46 -7.36
CA GLU A 97 42.31 25.75 -7.88
C GLU A 97 42.68 26.26 -9.27
N THR A 98 43.98 26.48 -9.49
CA THR A 98 44.52 26.92 -10.80
C THR A 98 44.56 25.81 -11.84
N ALA A 99 44.46 24.54 -11.41
CA ALA A 99 44.40 23.37 -12.28
C ALA A 99 43.07 22.63 -12.07
N PRO A 100 42.51 21.99 -13.12
CA PRO A 100 41.30 21.20 -12.99
C PRO A 100 41.51 19.96 -12.12
N PRO A 101 40.67 19.76 -11.08
CA PRO A 101 40.80 18.60 -10.21
C PRO A 101 40.50 17.31 -10.98
N THR A 102 41.18 16.23 -10.58
CA THR A 102 40.92 14.90 -11.12
C THR A 102 39.68 14.33 -10.43
N VAL A 103 38.50 14.53 -11.04
CA VAL A 103 37.22 14.04 -10.51
C VAL A 103 36.93 12.64 -11.05
N LYS A 104 37.03 11.62 -10.20
CA LYS A 104 36.53 10.27 -10.51
C LYS A 104 35.02 10.24 -10.34
N HIS A 105 34.32 9.79 -11.36
CA HIS A 105 32.88 9.60 -11.36
C HIS A 105 32.57 8.28 -12.06
N ASP A 106 31.62 7.50 -11.52
CA ASP A 106 31.24 6.22 -12.12
C ASP A 106 30.40 6.43 -13.40
N ARG A 107 29.47 7.39 -13.36
CA ARG A 107 28.60 7.77 -14.48
C ARG A 107 28.31 9.27 -14.46
N LEU A 108 28.34 9.90 -15.64
CA LEU A 108 27.93 11.28 -15.86
C LEU A 108 26.97 11.32 -17.05
N HIS A 109 25.76 11.82 -16.83
CA HIS A 109 24.73 11.90 -17.87
C HIS A 109 23.86 13.13 -17.63
N SER A 110 23.26 13.64 -18.70
CA SER A 110 22.19 14.63 -18.61
C SER A 110 20.88 13.92 -18.29
N VAL A 111 20.08 14.50 -17.42
CA VAL A 111 18.72 14.02 -17.13
C VAL A 111 17.77 15.04 -17.72
N ASP A 112 16.92 14.60 -18.64
CA ASP A 112 15.79 15.42 -19.07
C ASP A 112 14.82 15.50 -17.88
N LEU A 113 14.58 16.72 -17.39
CA LEU A 113 13.55 16.93 -16.37
C LEU A 113 12.22 16.41 -16.92
N PRO A 114 11.46 15.59 -16.16
CA PRO A 114 10.15 15.15 -16.61
C PRO A 114 9.31 16.39 -16.91
N HIS A 115 8.62 16.39 -18.07
CA HIS A 115 7.65 17.41 -18.41
C HIS A 115 6.70 17.58 -17.22
N GLN A 116 6.76 18.75 -16.59
CA GLN A 116 5.82 19.14 -15.55
C GLN A 116 4.41 18.94 -16.14
N PRO A 117 3.53 18.14 -15.53
CA PRO A 117 2.19 17.96 -16.06
C PRO A 117 1.54 19.35 -16.13
N PRO A 118 0.84 19.66 -17.24
CA PRO A 118 0.22 20.97 -17.42
C PRO A 118 -0.67 21.27 -16.21
N SER A 119 -0.56 22.49 -15.69
CA SER A 119 -1.24 22.99 -14.48
C SER A 119 -2.76 22.92 -14.52
N HIS A 120 -3.35 22.49 -15.62
CA HIS A 120 -4.80 22.33 -15.83
C HIS A 120 -5.38 21.04 -15.20
N LEU A 121 -4.55 20.14 -14.66
CA LEU A 121 -5.00 18.89 -14.02
C LEU A 121 -5.00 18.92 -12.48
N GLN A 122 -4.81 20.09 -11.86
CA GLN A 122 -5.11 20.26 -10.43
C GLN A 122 -6.63 20.31 -10.23
N ILE A 123 -7.25 19.14 -10.12
CA ILE A 123 -8.66 19.02 -9.73
C ILE A 123 -8.78 19.44 -8.26
N SER A 124 -9.69 20.39 -8.03
CA SER A 124 -10.07 20.95 -6.73
C SER A 124 -10.83 19.95 -5.86
#